data_AF-A0A914GJL8-F1
#
_entry.id   AF-A0A914GJL8-F1
#
_cell.length_a   1.000
_cell.length_b   1.000
_cell.length_c   1.000
_cell.angle_alpha   90.00
_cell.angle_beta   90.00
_cell.angle_gamma   90.00
#
_symmetry.space_group_name_H-M   'P 1'
#
loop_
_entity.id
_entity.type
_entity.pdbx_description
1 polymer ?
#
loop_
_entity_poly.entity_id
_entity_poly.type
_entity_poly.pdbx_seq_one_letter_code
_entity_poly.pdbx_strand_id
1 'polypeptide(L)'
;MAHKEIMDRLLIDLSKVDAPFGGKALLLGGDFRQTLPVRKNGTRAQCLNLSIKNSGPCNNFETLSLTQNMRVETDLAEKVFGYLIEQKR
;
A
#
# COMPACT_ATOMS: atom_id res chain seq x y z
N MET A 1 -5.37 -11.64 15.26
CA MET A 1 -4.09 -11.73 14.57
C MET A 1 -4.16 -10.80 13.37
N ALA A 2 -3.17 -9.95 13.18
CA ALA A 2 -3.19 -8.98 12.11
C ALA A 2 -2.73 -9.63 10.79
N HIS A 3 -3.22 -9.16 9.63
CA HIS A 3 -2.98 -9.82 8.32
C HIS A 3 -1.50 -10.09 8.02
N LYS A 4 -0.60 -9.20 8.44
CA LYS A 4 0.84 -9.34 8.25
C LYS A 4 1.45 -10.51 9.03
N GLU A 5 1.01 -10.75 10.27
CA GLU A 5 1.51 -11.86 11.11
C GLU A 5 1.08 -13.22 10.54
N ILE A 6 -0.12 -13.28 9.98
CA ILE A 6 -0.63 -14.48 9.31
C ILE A 6 0.23 -14.75 8.08
N MET A 7 0.48 -13.74 7.26
CA MET A 7 1.33 -13.87 6.07
C MET A 7 2.76 -14.30 6.41
N ASP A 8 3.36 -13.72 7.46
CA ASP A 8 4.70 -14.07 7.94
C ASP A 8 4.78 -15.54 8.33
N ARG A 9 3.86 -16.02 9.18
CA ARG A 9 3.78 -17.42 9.61
C ARG A 9 3.56 -18.36 8.42
N LEU A 10 2.62 -18.03 7.53
CA LEU A 10 2.36 -18.84 6.34
C LEU A 10 3.60 -18.98 5.46
N LEU A 11 4.38 -17.91 5.27
CA LEU A 11 5.58 -17.96 4.46
C LEU A 11 6.73 -18.71 5.14
N ILE A 12 6.85 -18.61 6.46
CA ILE A 12 7.78 -19.44 7.25
C ILE A 12 7.41 -20.92 7.10
N ASP A 13 6.14 -21.28 7.31
CA ASP A 13 5.65 -22.66 7.23
C ASP A 13 5.85 -23.26 5.81
N LEU A 14 5.56 -22.49 4.77
CA LEU A 14 5.70 -22.93 3.38
C LEU A 14 7.15 -23.05 2.93
N SER A 15 8.01 -22.12 3.36
CA SER A 15 9.43 -22.11 2.97
C SER A 15 10.29 -23.06 3.80
N LYS A 16 9.84 -23.42 5.01
CA LYS A 16 10.63 -24.13 6.03
C LYS A 16 11.91 -23.38 6.43
N VAL A 17 11.92 -22.06 6.30
CA VAL A 17 13.03 -21.18 6.67
C VAL A 17 12.60 -20.32 7.84
N ASP A 18 13.33 -20.42 8.95
CA ASP A 18 13.13 -19.59 10.15
C ASP A 18 13.77 -18.20 9.96
N ALA A 19 13.15 -17.42 9.09
CA ALA A 19 13.51 -16.03 8.82
C ALA A 19 12.23 -15.23 8.52
N PRO A 20 12.23 -13.90 8.71
CA PRO A 20 11.08 -13.06 8.36
C PRO A 20 10.58 -13.35 6.94
N PHE A 21 9.27 -13.58 6.82
CA PHE A 21 8.56 -13.95 5.60
C PHE A 21 9.16 -15.15 4.87
N GLY A 22 9.74 -16.12 5.59
CA GLY A 22 10.37 -17.29 5.00
C GLY A 22 11.59 -16.96 4.13
N GLY A 23 12.28 -15.86 4.44
CA GLY A 23 13.43 -15.37 3.68
C GLY A 23 13.08 -14.76 2.32
N LYS A 24 11.80 -14.42 2.08
CA LYS A 24 11.37 -13.79 0.83
C LYS A 24 11.55 -12.28 0.86
N ALA A 25 12.05 -11.73 -0.25
CA ALA A 25 12.02 -10.29 -0.48
C ALA A 25 10.56 -9.85 -0.71
N LEU A 26 10.10 -8.87 0.08
CA LEU A 26 8.73 -8.39 0.02
C LEU A 26 8.70 -6.90 -0.32
N LEU A 27 8.01 -6.55 -1.40
CA LEU A 27 7.67 -5.18 -1.73
C LEU A 27 6.16 -4.98 -1.52
N LEU A 28 5.81 -4.14 -0.55
CA LEU A 28 4.43 -3.77 -0.27
C LEU A 28 4.14 -2.39 -0.86
N GLY A 29 3.16 -2.32 -1.75
CA GLY A 29 2.65 -1.08 -2.31
C GLY A 29 1.22 -0.81 -1.84
N GLY A 30 0.86 0.46 -1.70
CA GLY A 30 -0.51 0.85 -1.37
C GLY A 30 -0.62 2.35 -1.11
N ASP A 31 -1.85 2.84 -1.05
CA ASP A 31 -2.14 4.21 -0.62
C ASP A 31 -2.93 4.14 0.69
N PHE A 32 -2.33 4.56 1.79
CA PHE A 32 -2.96 4.54 3.12
C PHE A 32 -4.10 5.53 3.29
N ARG A 33 -4.35 6.39 2.29
CA ARG A 33 -5.54 7.23 2.21
C ARG A 33 -6.73 6.47 1.61
N GLN A 34 -6.53 5.24 1.14
CA GLN A 34 -7.62 4.34 0.77
C GLN A 34 -8.38 3.86 2.00
N THR A 35 -9.59 3.35 1.77
CA THR A 35 -10.49 2.86 2.81
C THR A 35 -9.82 1.79 3.68
N LEU A 36 -10.02 1.88 5.00
CA LEU A 36 -9.54 0.88 5.95
C LEU A 36 -10.09 -0.53 5.63
N PRO A 37 -9.39 -1.60 6.06
CA PRO A 37 -9.93 -2.95 5.98
C PRO A 37 -11.30 -3.06 6.64
N VAL A 38 -12.23 -3.73 5.98
CA VAL A 38 -13.62 -3.85 6.44
C VAL A 38 -13.81 -5.14 7.22
N ARG A 39 -14.32 -5.03 8.45
CA ARG A 39 -14.84 -6.17 9.22
C ARG A 39 -16.35 -6.06 9.32
N LYS A 40 -17.08 -7.03 8.79
CA LYS A 40 -18.55 -7.07 8.89
C LYS A 40 -18.96 -7.08 10.36
N ASN A 41 -19.89 -6.19 10.73
CA ASN A 41 -20.33 -5.96 12.11
C ASN A 41 -19.18 -5.64 13.08
N GLY A 42 -18.05 -5.15 12.56
CA GLY A 42 -16.88 -4.81 13.35
C GLY A 42 -16.89 -3.37 13.82
N THR A 43 -16.25 -3.10 14.95
CA THR A 43 -16.04 -1.73 15.43
C THR A 43 -14.94 -1.03 14.64
N ARG A 44 -14.91 0.30 14.68
CA ARG A 44 -13.81 1.10 14.08
C ARG A 44 -12.43 0.64 14.58
N ALA A 45 -12.31 0.37 15.88
CA ALA A 45 -11.07 -0.13 16.47
C ALA A 45 -10.66 -1.50 15.88
N GLN A 46 -11.62 -2.40 15.66
CA GLN A 46 -11.34 -3.68 15.02
C GLN A 46 -10.88 -3.52 13.56
N CYS A 47 -11.48 -2.60 12.79
CA CYS A 47 -11.04 -2.28 11.43
C CYS A 47 -9.62 -1.68 11.41
N LEU A 48 -9.31 -0.78 12.35
CA LEU A 48 -7.97 -0.20 12.50
C LEU A 48 -6.92 -1.25 12.85
N ASN A 49 -7.24 -2.20 13.73
CA ASN A 49 -6.36 -3.30 14.10
C ASN A 49 -6.06 -4.28 12.96
N LEU A 50 -6.90 -4.30 11.91
CA LEU A 50 -6.66 -5.08 10.70
C LEU A 50 -5.76 -4.35 9.68
N SER A 51 -5.55 -3.05 9.87
CA SER A 51 -4.67 -2.25 9.01
C SER A 51 -3.23 -2.68 9.14
N ILE A 52 -2.53 -2.72 8.01
CA ILE A 52 -1.08 -3.01 7.93
C ILE A 52 -0.29 -2.02 8.80
N LYS A 53 -0.77 -0.78 8.96
CA LYS A 53 -0.11 0.22 9.83
C LYS A 53 -0.11 -0.17 11.31
N ASN A 54 -1.10 -0.95 11.75
CA ASN A 54 -1.28 -1.30 13.15
C ASN A 54 -0.87 -2.76 13.45
N SER A 55 -0.28 -3.46 12.47
CA SER A 55 0.05 -4.88 12.55
C SER A 55 1.53 -5.12 12.83
N GLY A 56 1.93 -5.25 14.11
CA GLY A 56 3.26 -5.73 14.54
C GLY A 56 4.47 -4.92 14.02
N PRO A 57 5.69 -5.21 14.46
CA PRO A 57 6.85 -4.37 14.16
C PRO A 57 7.07 -4.24 12.64
N CYS A 58 6.90 -3.02 12.14
CA CYS A 58 7.33 -2.57 10.82
C CYS A 58 8.84 -2.28 10.78
N ASN A 59 9.58 -2.65 11.83
CA ASN A 59 11.01 -2.37 11.96
C ASN A 59 11.86 -3.07 10.88
N ASN A 60 11.32 -4.08 10.19
CA ASN A 60 12.00 -4.80 9.12
C ASN A 60 11.71 -4.22 7.73
N PHE A 61 10.90 -3.16 7.61
CA PHE A 61 10.55 -2.55 6.33
C PHE A 61 11.20 -1.18 6.20
N GLU A 62 11.88 -0.97 5.08
CA GLU A 62 12.20 0.37 4.61
C GLU A 62 10.94 1.00 3.99
N THR A 63 10.66 2.25 4.33
CA THR A 63 9.50 2.97 3.78
C THR A 63 9.96 3.88 2.66
N LEU A 64 9.45 3.64 1.44
CA LEU A 64 9.63 4.48 0.28
C LEU A 64 8.31 5.17 -0.08
N SER A 65 8.36 6.44 -0.46
CA SER A 65 7.19 7.25 -0.80
C SER A 65 7.26 7.73 -2.25
N LEU A 66 6.21 7.49 -3.03
CA LEU A 66 6.04 8.10 -4.35
C LEU A 66 5.49 9.51 -4.16
N THR A 67 6.23 10.51 -4.63
CA THR A 67 5.90 11.94 -4.46
C THR A 67 5.27 12.56 -5.71
N GLN A 68 5.50 11.95 -6.87
CA GLN A 68 5.02 12.46 -8.16
C GLN A 68 3.73 11.74 -8.59
N ASN A 69 2.66 12.50 -8.81
CA ASN A 69 1.41 11.97 -9.33
C ASN A 69 1.39 12.05 -10.86
N MET A 70 1.88 10.99 -11.50
CA MET A 70 1.97 10.93 -12.96
C MET A 70 0.61 11.03 -13.66
N ARG A 71 -0.51 10.65 -13.01
CA ARG A 71 -1.85 10.74 -13.61
C ARG A 71 -2.32 12.18 -13.78
N VAL A 72 -2.01 13.04 -12.80
CA VAL A 72 -2.43 14.45 -12.80
C VAL A 72 -1.53 15.27 -13.72
N GLU A 73 -0.25 14.96 -13.78
CA GLU A 73 0.70 15.66 -14.67
C GLU A 73 0.40 15.43 -16.15
N THR A 74 0.01 14.22 -16.55
CA THR A 74 -0.40 13.95 -17.93
C THR A 74 -1.67 14.71 -18.30
N ASP A 75 -2.63 14.79 -17.39
CA ASP A 75 -3.90 15.52 -17.62
C ASP A 75 -3.68 17.03 -17.72
N LEU A 76 -2.79 17.60 -16.89
CA LEU A 76 -2.34 18.99 -17.02
C LEU A 76 -1.65 19.26 -18.36
N ALA A 77 -0.74 18.37 -18.78
CA ALA A 77 -0.02 18.51 -20.04
C ALA A 77 -0.99 18.47 -21.24
N GLU A 78 -1.94 17.53 -21.26
CA GLU A 78 -2.96 17.43 -22.30
C GLU A 78 -3.89 18.65 -22.34
N LYS A 79 -4.34 19.14 -21.18
CA LYS A 79 -5.17 20.34 -21.07
C LYS A 79 -4.45 21.61 -21.53
N VAL A 80 -3.18 21.78 -21.12
CA VAL A 80 -2.35 22.92 -21.55
C VAL A 80 -2.12 22.85 -23.05
N PHE A 81 -1.82 21.68 -23.59
CA PHE A 81 -1.64 21.49 -25.03
C PHE A 81 -2.92 21.81 -25.81
N GLY A 82 -4.07 21.31 -25.35
CA GLY A 82 -5.38 21.62 -25.93
C GLY A 82 -5.69 23.12 -25.94
N TYR A 83 -5.48 23.81 -24.82
CA TYR A 83 -5.65 25.26 -24.71
C TYR A 83 -4.75 26.02 -25.70
N LEU A 84 -3.48 25.61 -25.84
CA LEU A 84 -2.55 26.24 -26.77
C LEU A 84 -2.94 26.03 -28.25
N ILE A 85 -3.58 24.91 -28.59
CA ILE A 85 -4.11 24.69 -29.94
C ILE A 85 -5.34 25.58 -30.20
N GLU A 86 -6.24 25.73 -29.22
CA GLU A 86 -7.42 26.60 -29.35
C GLU A 86 -7.07 28.08 -29.51
N GLN A 87 -6.03 28.56 -28.80
CA GLN A 87 -5.56 29.96 -28.90
C GLN A 87 -4.82 30.28 -30.22
N LYS A 88 -4.46 29.26 -31.01
CA LYS A 88 -3.78 29.42 -32.31
C LYS A 88 -4.74 29.27 -33.51
N ARG A 89 -6.04 29.17 -33.26
CA ARG A 89 -7.09 29.19 -34.28
C ARG A 89 -7.74 30.57 -34.35
#